data_AF-A0A7W0VNL6-F1
#
_entry.id   AF-A0A7W0VNL6-F1
#
_cell.length_a   1.000
_cell.length_b   1.000
_cell.length_c   1.000
_cell.angle_alpha   90.00
_cell.angle_beta   90.00
_cell.angle_gamma   90.00
#
_symmetry.space_group_name_H-M   'P 1'
#
loop_
_entity.id
_entity.type
_entity.pdbx_description
1 polymer ?
#
loop_
_entity_poly.entity_id
_entity_poly.type
_entity_poly.pdbx_seq_one_letter_code
_entity_poly.pdbx_strand_id
1 'polypeptide(L)'
;MYRRTLVWVVLVAVAACGGKKENDKDGKSGGAAGEKSADVSTLFTGTTVTLPAEVAAATFGAPQADVNKALGADSTYITSKTHDSVSYDLDYTREEKKLEKVSVSANKAELEPILTKQWGPPIKNKKGEAFWFNEKDGLRAWLPDHGKGKRLAFSKYDSLTALFGPKGFDLAFAENKPLVGATLDELHKAWGGKLCDFDKEGENVKKSIEEYRTDWNGLWHDKKKTLRLCLAQPRTIEQYTPLGDTIYFGRMGRVEEVIFSFQTGGSVDLTKQMVAFFDAKLGKPTELATSNAAERWYFEPATKRRAVVSVSLEHVTLAVSRYTPIAEVLAADTPGVISLVTKSMPGGTPEQIQKEDPDHFNPHGTLPELVFPGTDWSRHEVEVDLAMWDKAKTTHGYSVVFHHTNNEAAGDEVFKLLEAKLGPAKKDSKWTEKDQYYNFKTKQGHGVETRRSSQQWWIRVTK
;
A
#
# COMPACT_ATOMS: atom_id res chain seq x y z
N MET A 1 -18.29 6.71 -40.35
CA MET A 1 -19.23 7.77 -39.93
C MET A 1 -18.44 9.02 -39.56
N TYR A 2 -18.94 10.18 -39.97
CA TYR A 2 -18.31 11.49 -40.00
C TYR A 2 -18.19 12.19 -38.62
N ARG A 3 -17.18 13.09 -38.52
CA ARG A 3 -17.09 14.32 -37.66
C ARG A 3 -16.76 14.10 -36.17
N ARG A 4 -15.96 14.93 -35.50
CA ARG A 4 -15.35 16.24 -35.80
C ARG A 4 -14.21 16.53 -34.81
N THR A 5 -13.12 17.04 -35.35
CA THR A 5 -11.98 17.67 -34.66
C THR A 5 -12.41 18.99 -33.99
N LEU A 6 -11.86 19.28 -32.81
CA LEU A 6 -11.85 20.63 -32.24
C LEU A 6 -10.51 20.85 -31.53
N VAL A 7 -9.61 21.55 -32.23
CA VAL A 7 -8.33 22.06 -31.74
C VAL A 7 -8.59 23.46 -31.20
N TRP A 8 -8.23 23.73 -29.95
CA TRP A 8 -8.17 25.08 -29.40
C TRP A 8 -6.73 25.58 -29.45
N VAL A 9 -6.48 26.52 -30.36
CA VAL A 9 -5.28 27.36 -30.39
C VAL A 9 -5.63 28.65 -29.66
N VAL A 10 -4.95 28.93 -28.56
CA VAL A 10 -4.98 30.26 -27.93
C VAL A 10 -3.64 30.95 -28.24
N LEU A 11 -3.73 31.92 -29.14
CA LEU A 11 -2.69 32.91 -29.47
C LEU A 11 -2.74 34.00 -28.40
N VAL A 12 -1.67 34.15 -27.61
CA VAL A 12 -1.45 35.35 -26.79
C VAL A 12 -0.30 36.13 -27.40
N ALA A 13 -0.64 37.23 -28.05
CA ALA A 13 0.27 38.29 -28.42
C ALA A 13 0.53 39.17 -27.18
N VAL A 14 1.78 39.31 -26.76
CA VAL A 14 2.20 40.39 -25.86
C VAL A 14 3.13 41.31 -26.64
N ALA A 15 2.69 42.56 -26.69
CA ALA A 15 3.34 43.66 -27.39
C ALA A 15 4.71 43.99 -26.78
N ALA A 16 5.65 44.26 -27.67
CA ALA A 16 6.91 44.92 -27.38
C ALA A 16 6.67 46.42 -27.13
N CYS A 17 7.16 46.94 -26.00
CA CYS A 17 7.49 48.36 -25.85
C CYS A 17 8.93 48.47 -25.37
N GLY A 18 9.77 49.07 -26.22
CA GLY A 18 11.15 49.41 -25.91
C GLY A 18 11.24 50.62 -24.99
N GLY A 19 12.35 50.68 -24.25
CA GLY A 19 12.77 51.83 -23.45
C GLY A 19 14.28 51.81 -23.27
N LYS A 20 14.98 52.40 -24.25
CA LYS A 20 16.43 52.66 -24.22
C LYS A 20 16.70 53.83 -23.28
N LYS A 21 17.60 53.67 -22.31
CA LYS A 21 18.31 54.79 -21.65
C LYS A 21 19.76 54.38 -21.37
N GLU A 22 20.66 54.97 -22.14
CA GLU A 22 22.07 55.18 -21.79
C GLU A 22 22.17 56.33 -20.78
N ASN A 23 23.01 56.19 -19.76
CA ASN A 23 24.08 57.15 -19.49
C ASN A 23 25.02 56.68 -18.38
N ASP A 24 26.31 56.91 -18.65
CA ASP A 24 27.50 56.64 -17.87
C ASP A 24 27.50 57.23 -16.45
N LYS A 25 28.24 56.58 -15.53
CA LYS A 25 29.45 57.18 -14.94
C LYS A 25 30.23 56.23 -14.05
N ASP A 26 31.54 56.29 -14.27
CA ASP A 26 32.64 55.76 -13.48
C ASP A 26 32.49 55.99 -11.97
N GLY A 27 32.63 54.90 -11.22
CA GLY A 27 32.76 54.88 -9.77
C GLY A 27 33.78 53.82 -9.36
N LYS A 28 35.06 54.16 -9.50
CA LYS A 28 36.20 53.35 -9.07
C LYS A 28 36.21 53.23 -7.54
N SER A 29 35.59 52.17 -7.03
CA SER A 29 35.66 51.75 -5.62
C SER A 29 36.80 50.76 -5.45
N GLY A 30 37.94 51.23 -4.97
CA GLY A 30 38.97 50.38 -4.38
C GLY A 30 38.62 50.05 -2.93
N GLY A 31 38.64 48.77 -2.56
CA GLY A 31 38.43 48.38 -1.18
C GLY A 31 38.35 46.87 -0.97
N ALA A 32 39.46 46.33 -0.45
CA ALA A 32 39.63 45.04 0.23
C ALA A 32 39.59 43.75 -0.60
N ALA A 33 40.72 43.04 -0.49
CA ALA A 33 41.00 41.75 -1.08
C ALA A 33 40.00 40.68 -0.64
N GLY A 34 39.54 39.92 -1.64
CA GLY A 34 38.57 38.86 -1.50
C GLY A 34 38.99 37.80 -0.50
N GLU A 35 38.17 37.66 0.53
CA GLU A 35 38.04 36.40 1.24
C GLU A 35 37.55 35.38 0.22
N LYS A 36 38.30 34.28 0.07
CA LYS A 36 37.95 33.21 -0.86
C LYS A 36 36.58 32.68 -0.42
N SER A 37 35.54 32.91 -1.22
CA SER A 37 34.28 32.17 -1.12
C SER A 37 34.65 30.69 -0.97
N ALA A 38 34.34 30.11 0.19
CA ALA A 38 34.64 28.71 0.44
C ALA A 38 34.00 27.84 -0.65
N ASP A 39 34.67 26.76 -1.02
CA ASP A 39 34.14 25.82 -1.99
C ASP A 39 32.88 25.16 -1.42
N VAL A 40 31.75 25.31 -2.12
CA VAL A 40 30.44 24.75 -1.77
C VAL A 40 30.52 23.24 -1.50
N SER A 41 31.48 22.53 -2.09
CA SER A 41 31.70 21.12 -1.80
C SER A 41 31.99 20.84 -0.32
N THR A 42 32.58 21.80 0.41
CA THR A 42 32.91 21.67 1.83
C THR A 42 31.69 21.69 2.75
N LEU A 43 30.51 22.11 2.25
CA LEU A 43 29.24 22.03 2.99
C LEU A 43 28.77 20.58 3.22
N PHE A 44 29.13 19.68 2.30
CA PHE A 44 28.63 18.31 2.29
C PHE A 44 29.78 17.40 2.70
N THR A 45 29.70 16.87 3.92
CA THR A 45 30.73 16.01 4.49
C THR A 45 30.20 14.58 4.67
N GLY A 46 31.11 13.61 4.84
CA GLY A 46 30.75 12.21 5.04
C GLY A 46 30.19 11.51 3.80
N THR A 47 29.98 10.20 3.87
CA THR A 47 29.56 9.38 2.70
C THR A 47 28.05 9.17 2.61
N THR A 48 27.27 9.85 3.46
CA THR A 48 25.82 9.71 3.55
C THR A 48 25.17 11.08 3.66
N VAL A 49 23.88 11.16 3.31
CA VAL A 49 23.12 12.42 3.40
C VAL A 49 23.13 12.95 4.83
N THR A 50 23.60 14.18 5.00
CA THR A 50 23.57 14.92 6.28
C THR A 50 23.22 16.38 6.01
N LEU A 51 22.56 17.03 6.98
CA LEU A 51 22.38 18.47 6.92
C LEU A 51 23.73 19.21 6.98
N PRO A 52 23.90 20.34 6.27
CA PRO A 52 25.08 21.19 6.44
C PRO A 52 25.24 21.63 7.90
N ALA A 53 26.49 21.77 8.36
CA ALA A 53 26.79 22.03 9.77
C ALA A 53 26.08 23.26 10.35
N GLU A 54 25.91 24.32 9.56
CA GLU A 54 25.24 25.55 9.97
C GLU A 54 23.74 25.37 10.31
N VAL A 55 23.11 24.32 9.75
CA VAL A 55 21.70 24.00 9.97
C VAL A 55 21.51 22.62 10.60
N ALA A 56 22.59 21.94 11.00
CA ALA A 56 22.53 20.58 11.55
C ALA A 56 21.83 20.50 12.92
N ALA A 57 21.73 21.61 13.66
CA ALA A 57 20.98 21.68 14.91
C ALA A 57 19.45 21.77 14.69
N ALA A 58 18.99 21.97 13.44
CA ALA A 58 17.57 21.97 13.12
C ALA A 58 16.97 20.57 13.30
N THR A 59 15.88 20.48 14.06
CA THR A 59 15.18 19.22 14.30
C THR A 59 13.87 19.19 13.54
N PHE A 60 13.74 18.28 12.57
CA PHE A 60 12.47 18.07 11.86
C PHE A 60 11.35 17.69 12.82
N GLY A 61 10.16 18.24 12.59
CA GLY A 61 9.00 18.09 13.47
C GLY A 61 9.01 19.01 14.71
N ALA A 62 10.10 19.72 15.00
CA ALA A 62 10.13 20.68 16.10
C ALA A 62 9.39 21.99 15.74
N PRO A 63 8.76 22.66 16.71
CA PRO A 63 8.15 23.98 16.51
C PRO A 63 9.15 25.01 16.01
N GLN A 64 8.67 25.95 15.18
CA GLN A 64 9.47 27.02 14.60
C GLN A 64 10.31 27.81 15.62
N ALA A 65 9.75 28.12 16.79
CA ALA A 65 10.46 28.85 17.84
C ALA A 65 11.70 28.08 18.35
N ASP A 66 11.58 26.76 18.49
CA ASP A 66 12.67 25.91 18.99
C ASP A 66 13.77 25.76 17.94
N VAL A 67 13.41 25.62 16.67
CA VAL A 67 14.35 25.56 15.54
C VAL A 67 15.11 26.88 15.41
N ASN A 68 14.39 28.00 15.40
CA ASN A 68 15.00 29.33 15.32
C ASN A 68 15.97 29.59 16.47
N LYS A 69 15.59 29.21 17.70
CA LYS A 69 16.46 29.28 18.88
C LYS A 69 17.71 28.40 18.73
N ALA A 70 17.56 27.17 18.26
CA ALA A 70 18.68 26.24 18.08
C ALA A 70 19.69 26.74 17.02
N LEU A 71 19.21 27.43 15.98
CA LEU A 71 20.03 27.98 14.91
C LEU A 71 20.56 29.39 15.20
N GLY A 72 20.06 30.05 16.25
CA GLY A 72 20.33 31.47 16.50
C GLY A 72 19.82 32.35 15.35
N ALA A 73 18.69 31.97 14.75
CA ALA A 73 18.06 32.66 13.62
C ALA A 73 16.80 33.41 14.08
N ASP A 74 16.57 34.59 13.51
CA ASP A 74 15.37 35.40 13.70
C ASP A 74 14.33 35.20 12.58
N SER A 75 14.72 34.52 11.50
CA SER A 75 13.91 34.32 10.31
C SER A 75 14.01 32.88 9.79
N THR A 76 13.08 32.51 8.90
CA THR A 76 13.11 31.20 8.22
C THR A 76 14.13 31.14 7.09
N TYR A 77 14.69 32.29 6.70
CA TYR A 77 15.75 32.43 5.71
C TYR A 77 17.07 32.78 6.41
N ILE A 78 18.12 32.00 6.15
CA ILE A 78 19.43 32.15 6.78
C ILE A 78 20.49 32.23 5.70
N THR A 79 21.25 33.32 5.64
CA THR A 79 22.43 33.39 4.77
C THR A 79 23.57 32.61 5.42
N SER A 80 24.30 31.82 4.63
CA SER A 80 25.43 31.06 5.16
C SER A 80 26.51 31.99 5.71
N LYS A 81 27.06 31.63 6.87
CA LYS A 81 28.17 32.36 7.52
C LYS A 81 29.52 32.03 6.89
N THR A 82 29.61 30.92 6.16
CA THR A 82 30.87 30.41 5.61
C THR A 82 30.94 30.48 4.09
N HIS A 83 29.80 30.68 3.39
CA HIS A 83 29.72 30.67 1.93
C HIS A 83 28.77 31.76 1.41
N ASP A 84 29.31 32.83 0.82
CA ASP A 84 28.55 34.01 0.35
C ASP A 84 27.46 33.73 -0.70
N SER A 85 27.52 32.58 -1.37
CA SER A 85 26.55 32.19 -2.41
C SER A 85 25.51 31.17 -1.93
N VAL A 86 25.52 30.88 -0.63
CA VAL A 86 24.71 29.83 -0.02
C VAL A 86 23.71 30.44 0.94
N SER A 87 22.47 29.97 0.86
CA SER A 87 21.42 30.31 1.82
C SER A 87 20.56 29.11 2.15
N TYR A 88 19.94 29.17 3.31
CA TYR A 88 19.05 28.14 3.85
C TYR A 88 17.64 28.69 3.96
N ASP A 89 16.66 27.87 3.62
CA ASP A 89 15.24 28.17 3.72
C ASP A 89 14.56 27.06 4.54
N LEU A 90 13.90 27.45 5.62
CA LEU A 90 13.24 26.55 6.57
C LEU A 90 11.73 26.60 6.34
N ASP A 91 11.19 25.51 5.80
CA ASP A 91 9.77 25.36 5.53
C ASP A 91 9.09 24.62 6.68
N TYR A 92 7.95 25.16 7.11
CA TYR A 92 7.17 24.67 8.25
C TYR A 92 5.77 24.28 7.83
N THR A 93 5.21 23.27 8.50
CA THR A 93 3.81 22.88 8.32
C THR A 93 2.88 24.07 8.57
N ARG A 94 1.81 24.17 7.77
CA ARG A 94 0.94 25.37 7.78
C ARG A 94 0.26 25.59 9.13
N GLU A 95 -0.27 24.52 9.72
CA GLU A 95 -1.12 24.54 10.91
C GLU A 95 -0.30 24.53 12.20
N GLU A 96 0.60 23.54 12.35
CA GLU A 96 1.34 23.31 13.59
C GLU A 96 2.67 24.06 13.66
N LYS A 97 3.10 24.71 12.57
CA LYS A 97 4.39 25.41 12.47
C LYS A 97 5.59 24.53 12.87
N LYS A 98 5.57 23.26 12.46
CA LYS A 98 6.65 22.30 12.70
C LYS A 98 7.56 22.20 11.47
N LEU A 99 8.88 22.11 11.68
CA LEU A 99 9.83 22.06 10.57
C LEU A 99 9.63 20.80 9.72
N GLU A 100 9.34 20.96 8.43
CA GLU A 100 9.12 19.84 7.50
C GLU A 100 10.23 19.70 6.46
N LYS A 101 10.86 20.81 6.06
CA LYS A 101 11.85 20.82 4.98
C LYS A 101 12.90 21.90 5.21
N VAL A 102 14.15 21.57 4.90
CA VAL A 102 15.27 22.52 4.85
C VAL A 102 15.75 22.57 3.41
N SER A 103 15.81 23.75 2.80
CA SER A 103 16.39 23.93 1.47
C SER A 103 17.72 24.66 1.55
N VAL A 104 18.69 24.23 0.76
CA VAL A 104 19.99 24.89 0.53
C VAL A 104 19.99 25.42 -0.89
N SER A 105 20.17 26.73 -1.06
CA SER A 105 20.34 27.35 -2.38
C SER A 105 21.81 27.74 -2.56
N ALA A 106 22.47 27.16 -3.56
CA ALA A 106 23.87 27.44 -3.91
C ALA A 106 23.93 28.04 -5.33
N ASN A 107 23.62 29.34 -5.44
CA ASN A 107 23.32 29.98 -6.73
C ASN A 107 24.48 29.96 -7.75
N LYS A 108 25.70 29.71 -7.28
CA LYS A 108 26.94 29.70 -8.08
C LYS A 108 27.51 28.29 -8.33
N ALA A 109 26.85 27.22 -7.87
CA ALA A 109 27.35 25.86 -8.00
C ALA A 109 26.28 24.90 -8.55
N GLU A 110 26.72 23.96 -9.39
CA GLU A 110 25.91 22.81 -9.79
C GLU A 110 26.08 21.72 -8.72
N LEU A 111 25.00 21.39 -8.00
CA LEU A 111 25.09 20.52 -6.83
C LEU A 111 25.17 19.04 -7.20
N GLU A 112 24.56 18.59 -8.31
CA GLU A 112 24.49 17.16 -8.63
C GLU A 112 25.87 16.47 -8.70
N PRO A 113 26.89 17.01 -9.40
CA PRO A 113 28.22 16.39 -9.43
C PRO A 113 28.90 16.36 -8.06
N ILE A 114 28.72 17.42 -7.26
CA ILE A 114 29.29 17.54 -5.91
C ILE A 114 28.69 16.46 -5.00
N LEU A 115 27.36 16.39 -4.96
CA LEU A 115 26.62 15.42 -4.15
C LEU A 115 26.85 13.99 -4.62
N THR A 116 26.94 13.76 -5.94
CA THR A 116 27.23 12.43 -6.49
C THR A 116 28.61 11.94 -6.07
N LYS A 117 29.61 12.82 -6.07
CA LYS A 117 30.97 12.50 -5.58
C LYS A 117 30.96 12.18 -4.09
N GLN A 118 30.15 12.90 -3.31
CA GLN A 118 30.15 12.81 -1.85
C GLN A 118 29.31 11.64 -1.30
N TRP A 119 28.10 11.45 -1.85
CA TRP A 119 27.08 10.52 -1.34
C TRP A 119 26.81 9.35 -2.29
N GLY A 120 27.50 9.28 -3.42
CA GLY A 120 27.26 8.28 -4.45
C GLY A 120 26.15 8.67 -5.44
N PRO A 121 25.84 7.79 -6.41
CA PRO A 121 24.86 8.10 -7.46
C PRO A 121 23.44 8.28 -6.89
N PRO A 122 22.68 9.29 -7.37
CA PRO A 122 21.30 9.48 -6.96
C PRO A 122 20.35 8.45 -7.60
N ILE A 123 19.20 8.28 -6.96
CA ILE A 123 18.00 7.72 -7.58
C ILE A 123 17.29 8.85 -8.34
N LYS A 124 16.97 8.64 -9.62
CA LYS A 124 16.26 9.65 -10.43
C LYS A 124 14.81 9.26 -10.70
N ASN A 125 13.90 10.22 -10.61
CA ASN A 125 12.50 10.04 -11.01
C ASN A 125 12.29 10.34 -12.51
N LYS A 126 11.05 10.17 -13.01
CA LYS A 126 10.72 10.43 -14.42
C LYS A 126 10.91 11.88 -14.86
N LYS A 127 10.97 12.82 -13.91
CA LYS A 127 11.24 14.25 -14.15
C LYS A 127 12.73 14.57 -14.13
N GLY A 128 13.59 13.59 -13.84
CA GLY A 128 15.04 13.79 -13.74
C GLY A 128 15.50 14.35 -12.39
N GLU A 129 14.59 14.54 -11.42
CA GLU A 129 14.96 14.96 -10.07
C GLU A 129 15.79 13.86 -9.40
N ALA A 130 16.89 14.27 -8.76
CA ALA A 130 17.87 13.39 -8.16
C ALA A 130 17.66 13.28 -6.64
N PHE A 131 17.60 12.07 -6.11
CA PHE A 131 17.33 11.75 -4.71
C PHE A 131 18.45 10.94 -4.08
N TRP A 132 18.80 11.28 -2.85
CA TRP A 132 19.71 10.53 -1.98
C TRP A 132 19.03 10.24 -0.65
N PHE A 133 19.37 9.11 -0.06
CA PHE A 133 18.74 8.62 1.17
C PHE A 133 19.80 8.27 2.21
N ASN A 134 19.52 8.62 3.46
CA ASN A 134 20.21 8.11 4.63
C ASN A 134 19.18 7.41 5.51
N GLU A 135 19.07 6.09 5.33
CA GLU A 135 18.12 5.24 6.05
C GLU A 135 18.31 5.27 7.55
N LYS A 136 19.56 5.35 8.02
CA LYS A 136 19.90 5.33 9.44
C LYS A 136 19.31 6.52 10.19
N ASP A 137 19.38 7.71 9.57
CA ASP A 137 18.91 8.95 10.16
C ASP A 137 17.49 9.33 9.70
N GLY A 138 16.87 8.51 8.85
CA GLY A 138 15.56 8.79 8.24
C GLY A 138 15.54 10.10 7.47
N LEU A 139 16.66 10.46 6.82
CA LEU A 139 16.84 11.72 6.10
C LEU A 139 16.92 11.46 4.60
N ARG A 140 16.14 12.19 3.80
CA ARG A 140 16.30 12.22 2.35
C ARG A 140 16.70 13.61 1.89
N ALA A 141 17.51 13.66 0.85
CA ALA A 141 17.86 14.87 0.15
C ALA A 141 17.51 14.76 -1.33
N TRP A 142 17.08 15.86 -1.96
CA TRP A 142 16.79 15.85 -3.39
C TRP A 142 17.02 17.20 -4.07
N LEU A 143 17.34 17.15 -5.36
CA LEU A 143 17.44 18.31 -6.23
C LEU A 143 16.12 18.46 -7.01
N PRO A 144 15.22 19.38 -6.60
CA PRO A 144 13.99 19.61 -7.33
C PRO A 144 14.24 20.31 -8.67
N ASP A 145 13.34 20.06 -9.63
CA ASP A 145 13.45 20.61 -11.00
C ASP A 145 13.49 22.15 -11.04
N HIS A 146 12.66 22.81 -10.22
CA HIS A 146 12.58 24.28 -10.17
C HIS A 146 13.87 24.98 -9.70
N GLY A 147 14.83 24.23 -9.14
CA GLY A 147 16.15 24.75 -8.76
C GLY A 147 17.21 24.58 -9.84
N LYS A 148 16.94 23.86 -10.93
CA LYS A 148 17.87 23.54 -12.02
C LYS A 148 19.26 23.12 -11.51
N GLY A 149 19.31 22.22 -10.53
CA GLY A 149 20.56 21.72 -9.94
C GLY A 149 21.22 22.61 -8.87
N LYS A 150 20.64 23.78 -8.56
CA LYS A 150 21.22 24.77 -7.63
C LYS A 150 20.52 24.86 -6.28
N ARG A 151 19.40 24.15 -6.11
CA ARG A 151 18.67 24.04 -4.84
C ARG A 151 18.65 22.58 -4.43
N LEU A 152 19.04 22.28 -3.21
CA LEU A 152 18.94 20.97 -2.56
C LEU A 152 17.93 21.08 -1.44
N ALA A 153 17.03 20.12 -1.32
CA ALA A 153 16.06 20.07 -0.23
C ALA A 153 16.30 18.83 0.62
N PHE A 154 16.01 18.94 1.91
CA PHE A 154 16.09 17.88 2.91
C PHE A 154 14.75 17.75 3.62
N SER A 155 14.33 16.52 3.91
CA SER A 155 13.16 16.23 4.73
C SER A 155 13.32 14.89 5.43
N LYS A 156 12.55 14.66 6.49
CA LYS A 156 12.41 13.32 7.05
C LYS A 156 11.67 12.40 6.08
N TYR A 157 11.96 11.12 6.18
CA TYR A 157 11.24 10.07 5.48
C TYR A 157 11.24 8.79 6.31
N ASP A 158 10.21 7.97 6.13
CA ASP A 158 10.07 6.66 6.75
C ASP A 158 10.63 5.59 5.82
N SER A 159 11.82 5.06 6.13
CA SER A 159 12.45 4.04 5.29
C SER A 159 11.66 2.73 5.27
N LEU A 160 11.81 1.95 4.18
CA LEU A 160 11.21 0.61 4.11
C LEU A 160 11.71 -0.30 5.24
N THR A 161 12.98 -0.16 5.61
CA THR A 161 13.58 -0.86 6.75
C THR A 161 12.87 -0.50 8.06
N ALA A 162 12.52 0.77 8.28
CA ALA A 162 11.75 1.18 9.46
C ALA A 162 10.31 0.64 9.44
N LEU A 163 9.70 0.50 8.25
CA LEU A 163 8.35 -0.03 8.10
C LEU A 163 8.26 -1.53 8.40
N PHE A 164 9.20 -2.32 7.90
CA PHE A 164 9.20 -3.80 8.01
C PHE A 164 9.97 -4.32 9.23
N GLY A 165 10.88 -3.54 9.78
CA GLY A 165 11.69 -3.98 10.91
C GLY A 165 12.57 -5.19 10.60
N PRO A 166 12.93 -5.97 11.63
CA PRO A 166 13.81 -7.12 11.48
C PRO A 166 13.11 -8.35 10.89
N LYS A 167 11.79 -8.51 11.04
CA LYS A 167 11.05 -9.73 10.69
C LYS A 167 10.01 -9.43 9.61
N GLY A 168 10.17 -10.05 8.43
CA GLY A 168 9.38 -9.81 7.20
C GLY A 168 7.92 -9.35 7.38
N PHE A 169 6.99 -10.28 7.58
CA PHE A 169 5.54 -9.99 7.63
C PHE A 169 5.10 -9.25 8.90
N ASP A 170 5.99 -9.06 9.86
CA ASP A 170 5.74 -8.25 11.05
C ASP A 170 6.08 -6.80 10.71
N LEU A 171 5.06 -6.00 10.47
CA LEU A 171 5.23 -4.57 10.25
C LEU A 171 5.82 -3.93 11.52
N ALA A 172 7.06 -3.44 11.47
CA ALA A 172 7.77 -2.89 12.65
C ALA A 172 6.97 -1.80 13.35
N PHE A 173 6.33 -0.95 12.57
CA PHE A 173 5.52 0.15 13.09
C PHE A 173 4.29 -0.34 13.88
N ALA A 174 3.95 -1.62 13.77
CA ALA A 174 2.91 -2.27 14.54
C ALA A 174 3.32 -2.66 15.96
N GLU A 175 4.62 -2.71 16.30
CA GLU A 175 5.09 -2.94 17.68
C GLU A 175 4.40 -4.14 18.38
N ASN A 176 4.14 -5.23 17.64
CA ASN A 176 3.37 -6.42 18.07
C ASN A 176 1.87 -6.20 18.33
N LYS A 177 1.31 -5.04 17.98
CA LYS A 177 -0.13 -4.79 17.99
C LYS A 177 -0.78 -5.41 16.76
N PRO A 178 -1.97 -6.02 16.90
CA PRO A 178 -2.69 -6.57 15.76
C PRO A 178 -3.09 -5.44 14.80
N LEU A 179 -2.76 -5.60 13.52
CA LEU A 179 -3.30 -4.83 12.40
C LEU A 179 -4.29 -5.70 11.66
N VAL A 180 -3.78 -6.71 10.95
CA VAL A 180 -4.61 -7.67 10.23
C VAL A 180 -5.34 -8.57 11.24
N GLY A 181 -6.65 -8.71 11.05
CA GLY A 181 -7.57 -9.45 11.91
C GLY A 181 -8.16 -8.66 13.08
N ALA A 182 -7.65 -7.45 13.36
CA ALA A 182 -8.17 -6.59 14.41
C ALA A 182 -9.59 -6.12 14.10
N THR A 183 -10.43 -6.01 15.12
CA THR A 183 -11.69 -5.28 15.06
C THR A 183 -11.45 -3.78 15.02
N LEU A 184 -12.48 -3.00 14.68
CA LEU A 184 -12.40 -1.54 14.69
C LEU A 184 -11.99 -0.98 16.08
N ASP A 185 -12.53 -1.53 17.16
CA ASP A 185 -12.23 -1.10 18.53
C ASP A 185 -10.81 -1.46 18.96
N GLU A 186 -10.36 -2.68 18.63
CA GLU A 186 -8.97 -3.10 18.86
C GLU A 186 -8.00 -2.21 18.10
N LEU A 187 -8.32 -1.88 16.84
CA LEU A 187 -7.53 -0.99 16.01
C LEU A 187 -7.48 0.41 16.63
N HIS A 188 -8.62 0.98 17.03
CA HIS A 188 -8.65 2.30 17.67
C HIS A 188 -7.82 2.33 18.95
N LYS A 189 -7.99 1.34 19.82
CA LYS A 189 -7.24 1.21 21.07
C LYS A 189 -5.74 1.10 20.82
N ALA A 190 -5.33 0.37 19.79
CA ALA A 190 -3.93 0.14 19.47
C ALA A 190 -3.28 1.34 18.75
N TRP A 191 -4.03 2.06 17.91
CA TRP A 191 -3.48 2.98 16.91
C TRP A 191 -3.94 4.43 17.07
N GLY A 192 -5.09 4.69 17.69
CA GLY A 192 -5.56 6.03 18.09
C GLY A 192 -5.31 7.10 17.03
N GLY A 193 -4.58 8.14 17.40
CA GLY A 193 -4.24 9.27 16.54
C GLY A 193 -3.38 8.97 15.30
N LYS A 194 -2.96 7.71 15.07
CA LYS A 194 -2.35 7.28 13.82
C LYS A 194 -3.38 6.89 12.75
N LEU A 195 -4.67 6.82 13.10
CA LEU A 195 -5.78 6.56 12.18
C LEU A 195 -6.40 7.91 11.76
N CYS A 196 -6.43 8.19 10.46
CA CYS A 196 -6.96 9.46 9.98
C CYS A 196 -8.48 9.49 10.06
N ASP A 197 -9.01 10.61 10.56
CA ASP A 197 -10.44 10.89 10.65
C ASP A 197 -11.24 9.75 11.32
N PHE A 198 -10.63 9.07 12.30
CA PHE A 198 -11.17 7.83 12.87
C PHE A 198 -12.61 8.00 13.39
N ASP A 199 -12.91 9.07 14.11
CA ASP A 199 -14.25 9.27 14.69
C ASP A 199 -15.35 9.31 13.62
N LYS A 200 -15.03 9.82 12.43
CA LYS A 200 -15.97 9.90 11.30
C LYS A 200 -15.94 8.65 10.45
N GLU A 201 -14.76 8.23 10.01
CA GLU A 201 -14.62 7.11 9.08
C GLU A 201 -14.82 5.76 9.77
N GLY A 202 -14.50 5.64 11.06
CA GLY A 202 -14.81 4.48 11.89
C GLY A 202 -16.31 4.24 12.04
N GLU A 203 -17.10 5.30 12.28
CA GLU A 203 -18.57 5.20 12.30
C GLU A 203 -19.13 4.82 10.92
N ASN A 204 -18.55 5.32 9.83
CA ASN A 204 -18.92 4.89 8.48
C ASN A 204 -18.67 3.40 8.26
N VAL A 205 -17.49 2.90 8.68
CA VAL A 205 -17.13 1.48 8.61
C VAL A 205 -18.10 0.63 9.43
N LYS A 206 -18.34 1.01 10.68
CA LYS A 206 -19.29 0.32 11.57
C LYS A 206 -20.69 0.27 10.98
N LYS A 207 -21.18 1.40 10.46
CA LYS A 207 -22.48 1.49 9.81
C LYS A 207 -22.56 0.58 8.59
N SER A 208 -21.51 0.54 7.77
CA SER A 208 -21.49 -0.32 6.60
C SER A 208 -21.49 -1.81 6.94
N ILE A 209 -20.73 -2.23 7.96
CA ILE A 209 -20.77 -3.60 8.49
C ILE A 209 -22.19 -3.98 8.95
N GLU A 210 -22.88 -3.08 9.66
CA GLU A 210 -24.23 -3.34 10.14
C GLU A 210 -25.28 -3.33 9.01
N GLU A 211 -25.20 -2.38 8.07
CA GLU A 211 -26.05 -2.33 6.88
C GLU A 211 -25.96 -3.65 6.10
N TYR A 212 -24.75 -4.16 5.91
CA TYR A 212 -24.51 -5.43 5.21
C TYR A 212 -25.16 -6.62 5.90
N ARG A 213 -25.03 -6.74 7.23
CA ARG A 213 -25.66 -7.84 7.98
C ARG A 213 -27.17 -7.94 7.77
N THR A 214 -27.81 -6.83 7.39
CA THR A 214 -29.27 -6.75 7.25
C THR A 214 -29.81 -6.85 5.81
N ASP A 215 -29.00 -6.60 4.77
CA ASP A 215 -29.48 -6.56 3.37
C ASP A 215 -28.49 -7.18 2.37
N TRP A 216 -28.91 -8.29 1.75
CA TRP A 216 -28.17 -8.97 0.68
C TRP A 216 -27.96 -8.11 -0.58
N ASN A 217 -28.92 -7.23 -0.89
CA ASN A 217 -28.84 -6.33 -2.04
C ASN A 217 -28.16 -5.00 -1.70
N GLY A 218 -27.89 -4.77 -0.42
CA GLY A 218 -27.10 -3.67 0.09
C GLY A 218 -25.67 -3.87 -0.37
N LEU A 219 -25.41 -3.52 -1.64
CA LEU A 219 -24.15 -3.71 -2.30
C LEU A 219 -23.06 -3.27 -1.34
N TRP A 220 -22.27 -4.25 -0.88
CA TRP A 220 -21.04 -4.06 -0.13
C TRP A 220 -20.11 -3.30 -1.07
N HIS A 221 -20.33 -2.00 -1.26
CA HIS A 221 -19.58 -1.14 -2.15
C HIS A 221 -18.38 -0.53 -1.42
N ASP A 222 -17.29 -0.33 -2.14
CA ASP A 222 -15.94 -0.17 -1.62
C ASP A 222 -15.65 1.10 -0.81
N LYS A 223 -16.55 2.09 -0.82
CA LYS A 223 -16.21 3.44 -0.34
C LYS A 223 -16.34 3.66 1.17
N LYS A 224 -16.86 2.70 1.95
CA LYS A 224 -17.11 2.87 3.39
C LYS A 224 -16.53 1.74 4.24
N LYS A 225 -15.53 1.02 3.73
CA LYS A 225 -14.90 -0.12 4.42
C LYS A 225 -13.47 0.13 4.84
N THR A 226 -13.02 1.35 4.65
CA THR A 226 -11.60 1.66 4.72
C THR A 226 -11.34 2.70 5.76
N LEU A 227 -10.25 2.51 6.47
CA LEU A 227 -9.59 3.55 7.25
C LEU A 227 -8.26 3.89 6.59
N ARG A 228 -7.74 5.08 6.87
CA ARG A 228 -6.41 5.47 6.44
C ARG A 228 -5.46 5.52 7.64
N LEU A 229 -4.22 5.09 7.42
CA LEU A 229 -3.13 5.42 8.34
C LEU A 229 -2.61 6.81 8.00
N CYS A 230 -2.44 7.64 9.02
CA CYS A 230 -1.83 8.95 8.87
C CYS A 230 -0.33 8.80 8.67
N LEU A 231 0.10 9.02 7.44
CA LEU A 231 1.50 9.14 7.10
C LEU A 231 2.02 10.48 7.61
N ALA A 232 2.83 10.44 8.67
CA ALA A 232 3.51 11.62 9.17
C ALA A 232 4.65 12.06 8.24
N GLN A 233 5.25 11.10 7.52
CA GLN A 233 6.39 11.32 6.64
C GLN A 233 6.23 10.54 5.32
N PRO A 234 6.83 11.03 4.24
CA PRO A 234 6.91 10.29 2.98
C PRO A 234 7.82 9.07 3.13
N ARG A 235 7.64 8.04 2.30
CA ARG A 235 8.44 6.80 2.37
C ARG A 235 9.52 6.66 1.31
N THR A 236 9.38 7.43 0.24
CA THR A 236 10.21 7.33 -0.97
C THR A 236 10.50 8.73 -1.50
N ILE A 237 10.27 8.98 -2.80
CA ILE A 237 10.68 10.21 -3.49
C ILE A 237 9.58 11.26 -3.60
N GLU A 238 8.30 10.86 -3.64
CA GLU A 238 7.21 11.85 -3.68
C GLU A 238 6.83 12.30 -2.27
N GLN A 239 6.40 13.56 -2.15
CA GLN A 239 5.96 14.13 -0.86
C GLN A 239 4.48 13.87 -0.58
N TYR A 240 3.69 13.70 -1.65
CA TYR A 240 2.24 13.54 -1.56
C TYR A 240 1.86 12.13 -1.97
N THR A 241 1.18 11.42 -1.07
CA THR A 241 0.57 10.11 -1.33
C THR A 241 -0.96 10.29 -1.32
N PRO A 242 -1.61 10.64 -2.45
CA PRO A 242 -3.05 10.92 -2.47
C PRO A 242 -3.91 9.77 -1.93
N LEU A 243 -3.41 8.55 -2.11
CA LEU A 243 -4.07 7.32 -1.72
C LEU A 243 -3.90 7.00 -0.23
N GLY A 244 -2.86 7.52 0.43
CA GLY A 244 -2.44 7.11 1.77
C GLY A 244 -2.18 5.60 1.87
N ASP A 245 -1.90 5.12 3.08
CA ASP A 245 -2.03 3.68 3.34
C ASP A 245 -3.44 3.39 3.81
N THR A 246 -4.00 2.29 3.35
CA THR A 246 -5.41 1.96 3.53
C THR A 246 -5.55 0.66 4.30
N ILE A 247 -6.43 0.65 5.29
CA ILE A 247 -6.84 -0.52 6.06
C ILE A 247 -8.23 -0.92 5.58
N TYR A 248 -8.38 -2.14 5.08
CA TYR A 248 -9.63 -2.68 4.57
C TYR A 248 -10.27 -3.61 5.60
N PHE A 249 -11.55 -3.41 5.86
CA PHE A 249 -12.36 -4.29 6.70
C PHE A 249 -13.15 -5.27 5.84
N GLY A 250 -13.05 -6.55 6.20
CA GLY A 250 -13.85 -7.63 5.65
C GLY A 250 -15.26 -7.65 6.24
N ARG A 251 -16.11 -8.58 5.78
CA ARG A 251 -17.53 -8.66 6.17
C ARG A 251 -17.74 -8.94 7.66
N MET A 252 -16.76 -9.59 8.27
CA MET A 252 -16.76 -9.88 9.71
C MET A 252 -16.44 -8.66 10.59
N GLY A 253 -16.24 -7.49 10.00
CA GLY A 253 -15.88 -6.27 10.73
C GLY A 253 -14.47 -6.30 11.32
N ARG A 254 -13.61 -7.13 10.74
CA ARG A 254 -12.19 -7.26 11.07
C ARG A 254 -11.34 -6.78 9.90
N VAL A 255 -10.16 -6.26 10.19
CA VAL A 255 -9.18 -5.88 9.16
C VAL A 255 -8.79 -7.13 8.36
N GLU A 256 -9.08 -7.11 7.08
CA GLU A 256 -8.76 -8.20 6.15
C GLU A 256 -7.40 -7.96 5.50
N GLU A 257 -7.16 -6.70 5.12
CA GLU A 257 -5.99 -6.31 4.33
C GLU A 257 -5.51 -4.91 4.73
N VAL A 258 -4.20 -4.72 4.74
CA VAL A 258 -3.57 -3.39 4.85
C VAL A 258 -2.75 -3.16 3.59
N ILE A 259 -3.04 -2.06 2.90
CA ILE A 259 -2.41 -1.67 1.64
C ILE A 259 -1.51 -0.46 1.87
N PHE A 260 -0.23 -0.62 1.54
CA PHE A 260 0.78 0.43 1.53
C PHE A 260 1.10 0.81 0.08
N SER A 261 1.11 2.11 -0.20
CA SER A 261 1.41 2.64 -1.54
C SER A 261 2.70 3.45 -1.50
N PHE A 262 3.71 3.02 -2.26
CA PHE A 262 5.02 3.65 -2.32
C PHE A 262 5.19 4.32 -3.67
N GLN A 263 5.18 5.66 -3.68
CA GLN A 263 5.32 6.42 -4.92
C GLN A 263 6.75 6.34 -5.42
N THR A 264 6.95 5.83 -6.63
CA THR A 264 8.27 5.73 -7.25
C THR A 264 8.54 6.87 -8.20
N GLY A 265 7.56 7.75 -8.45
CA GLY A 265 7.66 8.87 -9.39
C GLY A 265 8.16 8.44 -10.77
N GLY A 266 7.87 7.21 -11.20
CA GLY A 266 8.35 6.65 -12.46
C GLY A 266 9.82 6.20 -12.47
N SER A 267 10.48 6.13 -11.31
CA SER A 267 11.87 5.67 -11.21
C SER A 267 11.96 4.16 -11.34
N VAL A 268 12.50 3.68 -12.47
CA VAL A 268 12.73 2.25 -12.73
C VAL A 268 13.71 1.66 -11.72
N ASP A 269 14.77 2.39 -11.36
CA ASP A 269 15.79 1.92 -10.43
C ASP A 269 15.25 1.81 -9.01
N LEU A 270 14.45 2.79 -8.56
CA LEU A 270 13.77 2.69 -7.27
C LEU A 270 12.80 1.52 -7.25
N THR A 271 11.98 1.35 -8.29
CA THR A 271 11.06 0.21 -8.40
C THR A 271 11.81 -1.12 -8.27
N LYS A 272 12.96 -1.28 -8.95
CA LYS A 272 13.80 -2.48 -8.83
C LYS A 272 14.36 -2.66 -7.41
N GLN A 273 14.87 -1.60 -6.79
CA GLN A 273 15.39 -1.66 -5.42
C GLN A 273 14.29 -2.05 -4.42
N MET A 274 13.08 -1.53 -4.59
CA MET A 274 11.92 -1.88 -3.76
C MET A 274 11.51 -3.34 -3.93
N VAL A 275 11.41 -3.83 -5.16
CA VAL A 275 11.10 -5.25 -5.43
C VAL A 275 12.17 -6.15 -4.82
N ALA A 276 13.45 -5.82 -4.99
CA ALA A 276 14.55 -6.57 -4.38
C ALA A 276 14.49 -6.54 -2.84
N PHE A 277 14.12 -5.40 -2.25
CA PHE A 277 13.89 -5.29 -0.81
C PHE A 277 12.77 -6.23 -0.34
N PHE A 278 11.63 -6.25 -1.04
CA PHE A 278 10.52 -7.14 -0.70
C PHE A 278 10.89 -8.62 -0.86
N ASP A 279 11.57 -9.00 -1.94
CA ASP A 279 12.06 -10.37 -2.12
C ASP A 279 13.03 -10.79 -1.00
N ALA A 280 13.91 -9.88 -0.57
CA ALA A 280 14.82 -10.15 0.55
C ALA A 280 14.10 -10.28 1.91
N LYS A 281 13.00 -9.54 2.12
CA LYS A 281 12.29 -9.49 3.41
C LYS A 281 11.16 -10.50 3.54
N LEU A 282 10.47 -10.80 2.45
CA LEU A 282 9.27 -11.65 2.41
C LEU A 282 9.54 -13.03 1.81
N GLY A 283 10.74 -13.25 1.26
CA GLY A 283 11.17 -14.52 0.69
C GLY A 283 10.85 -14.63 -0.80
N LYS A 284 10.79 -15.87 -1.30
CA LYS A 284 10.59 -16.15 -2.72
C LYS A 284 9.12 -15.94 -3.12
N PRO A 285 8.81 -15.05 -4.08
CA PRO A 285 7.43 -14.88 -4.52
C PRO A 285 7.00 -15.95 -5.52
N THR A 286 5.69 -16.13 -5.60
CA THR A 286 5.00 -16.64 -6.79
C THR A 286 4.59 -15.46 -7.66
N GLU A 287 4.98 -15.46 -8.93
CA GLU A 287 4.63 -14.39 -9.87
C GLU A 287 3.33 -14.72 -10.61
N LEU A 288 2.39 -13.77 -10.62
CA LEU A 288 1.14 -13.87 -11.35
C LEU A 288 1.01 -12.70 -12.33
N ALA A 289 0.76 -13.03 -13.60
CA ALA A 289 0.41 -12.03 -14.59
C ALA A 289 -1.07 -11.66 -14.43
N THR A 290 -1.35 -10.38 -14.16
CA THR A 290 -2.71 -9.83 -14.25
C THR A 290 -2.86 -9.06 -15.55
N SER A 291 -4.08 -8.67 -15.90
CA SER A 291 -4.34 -7.88 -17.12
C SER A 291 -3.56 -6.57 -17.18
N ASN A 292 -3.19 -5.99 -16.03
CA ASN A 292 -2.64 -4.65 -15.93
C ASN A 292 -1.30 -4.55 -15.18
N ALA A 293 -0.84 -5.62 -14.52
CA ALA A 293 0.38 -5.63 -13.73
C ALA A 293 0.93 -7.05 -13.52
N ALA A 294 2.22 -7.16 -13.24
CA ALA A 294 2.78 -8.36 -12.61
C ALA A 294 2.61 -8.22 -11.09
N GLU A 295 1.98 -9.23 -10.48
CA GLU A 295 1.88 -9.33 -9.03
C GLU A 295 2.87 -10.38 -8.51
N ARG A 296 3.45 -10.09 -7.35
CA ARG A 296 4.35 -10.99 -6.62
C ARG A 296 3.68 -11.36 -5.32
N TRP A 297 3.38 -12.64 -5.15
CA TRP A 297 2.66 -13.19 -4.01
C TRP A 297 3.65 -13.90 -3.08
N TYR A 298 3.68 -13.49 -1.82
CA TYR A 298 4.54 -14.04 -0.77
C TYR A 298 3.66 -14.65 0.30
N PHE A 299 4.09 -15.78 0.87
CA PHE A 299 3.31 -16.54 1.84
C PHE A 299 4.15 -16.85 3.08
N GLU A 300 3.56 -16.68 4.25
CA GLU A 300 4.07 -17.11 5.55
C GLU A 300 3.12 -18.17 6.14
N PRO A 301 3.28 -19.45 5.79
CA PRO A 301 2.32 -20.49 6.17
C PRO A 301 2.15 -20.66 7.68
N ALA A 302 3.22 -20.45 8.45
CA ALA A 302 3.21 -20.61 9.91
C ALA A 302 2.26 -19.64 10.62
N THR A 303 2.08 -18.43 10.09
CA THR A 303 1.21 -17.39 10.65
C THR A 303 -0.04 -17.17 9.81
N LYS A 304 -0.18 -17.89 8.70
CA LYS A 304 -1.24 -17.73 7.70
C LYS A 304 -1.36 -16.28 7.19
N ARG A 305 -0.21 -15.63 6.99
CA ARG A 305 -0.11 -14.30 6.39
C ARG A 305 0.37 -14.40 4.95
N ARG A 306 -0.10 -13.47 4.13
CA ARG A 306 0.41 -13.26 2.78
C ARG A 306 0.67 -11.78 2.52
N ALA A 307 1.46 -11.56 1.50
CA ALA A 307 1.74 -10.24 0.99
C ALA A 307 1.67 -10.28 -0.53
N VAL A 308 1.08 -9.25 -1.14
CA VAL A 308 1.01 -9.10 -2.58
C VAL A 308 1.65 -7.78 -2.96
N VAL A 309 2.73 -7.85 -3.73
CA VAL A 309 3.39 -6.69 -4.30
C VAL A 309 2.91 -6.51 -5.73
N SER A 310 2.23 -5.40 -5.99
CA SER A 310 1.81 -4.98 -7.33
C SER A 310 2.69 -3.85 -7.80
N VAL A 311 3.32 -4.00 -8.96
CA VAL A 311 4.20 -2.98 -9.55
C VAL A 311 3.47 -2.25 -10.66
N SER A 312 3.37 -0.93 -10.55
CA SER A 312 2.89 -0.06 -11.62
C SER A 312 4.00 0.90 -12.09
N LEU A 313 3.71 1.73 -13.09
CA LEU A 313 4.66 2.73 -13.57
C LEU A 313 5.03 3.75 -12.49
N GLU A 314 4.07 4.20 -11.68
CA GLU A 314 4.26 5.35 -10.78
C GLU A 314 4.34 4.99 -9.29
N HIS A 315 3.90 3.79 -8.94
CA HIS A 315 3.93 3.32 -7.56
C HIS A 315 4.14 1.81 -7.48
N VAL A 316 4.68 1.38 -6.35
CA VAL A 316 4.66 -0.01 -5.92
C VAL A 316 3.67 -0.11 -4.77
N THR A 317 2.77 -1.07 -4.81
CA THR A 317 1.80 -1.32 -3.75
C THR A 317 2.13 -2.62 -3.06
N LEU A 318 2.11 -2.62 -1.73
CA LEU A 318 2.20 -3.81 -0.89
C LEU A 318 0.89 -3.98 -0.15
N ALA A 319 0.19 -5.07 -0.42
CA ALA A 319 -0.97 -5.49 0.36
C ALA A 319 -0.55 -6.61 1.31
N VAL A 320 -0.89 -6.52 2.59
CA VAL A 320 -0.64 -7.55 3.60
C VAL A 320 -1.97 -8.01 4.17
N SER A 321 -2.25 -9.30 4.12
CA SER A 321 -3.52 -9.89 4.55
C SER A 321 -3.33 -11.26 5.20
N ARG A 322 -4.37 -11.73 5.90
CA ARG A 322 -4.47 -13.15 6.28
C ARG A 322 -4.91 -13.94 5.06
N TYR A 323 -4.58 -15.22 5.04
CA TYR A 323 -5.11 -16.12 4.02
C TYR A 323 -5.42 -17.50 4.61
N THR A 324 -6.29 -18.24 3.95
CA THR A 324 -6.66 -19.61 4.29
C THR A 324 -6.12 -20.52 3.19
N PRO A 325 -5.02 -21.27 3.42
CA PRO A 325 -4.42 -22.11 2.39
C PRO A 325 -5.43 -23.07 1.78
N ILE A 326 -5.53 -23.13 0.45
CA ILE A 326 -6.52 -23.97 -0.24
C ILE A 326 -6.32 -25.45 0.04
N ALA A 327 -5.06 -25.87 0.24
CA ALA A 327 -4.72 -27.22 0.66
C ALA A 327 -5.26 -27.55 2.06
N GLU A 328 -5.33 -26.56 2.97
CA GLU A 328 -5.97 -26.74 4.28
C GLU A 328 -7.48 -26.85 4.12
N VAL A 329 -8.09 -25.98 3.29
CA VAL A 329 -9.53 -26.03 3.00
C VAL A 329 -9.94 -27.37 2.39
N LEU A 330 -9.11 -27.93 1.51
CA LEU A 330 -9.37 -29.18 0.81
C LEU A 330 -8.62 -30.38 1.40
N ALA A 331 -8.14 -30.30 2.65
CA ALA A 331 -7.30 -31.33 3.27
C ALA A 331 -7.94 -32.72 3.21
N ALA A 332 -7.23 -33.70 2.64
CA ALA A 332 -7.77 -35.01 2.28
C ALA A 332 -8.15 -35.91 3.48
N ASP A 333 -7.63 -35.61 4.66
CA ASP A 333 -7.81 -36.37 5.90
C ASP A 333 -9.02 -35.91 6.75
N THR A 334 -9.67 -34.81 6.38
CA THR A 334 -10.85 -34.31 7.10
C THR A 334 -12.13 -35.03 6.69
N PRO A 335 -12.98 -35.45 7.66
CA PRO A 335 -14.28 -36.06 7.36
C PRO A 335 -15.22 -35.00 6.79
N GLY A 336 -15.41 -35.01 5.47
CA GLY A 336 -16.25 -34.05 4.75
C GLY A 336 -15.66 -33.67 3.39
N VAL A 337 -16.33 -32.78 2.65
CA VAL A 337 -15.85 -32.32 1.33
C VAL A 337 -14.76 -31.25 1.48
N ILE A 338 -14.86 -30.41 2.52
CA ILE A 338 -13.89 -29.35 2.87
C ILE A 338 -13.65 -29.37 4.38
N SER A 339 -12.58 -28.76 4.87
CA SER A 339 -12.23 -28.70 6.30
C SER A 339 -12.91 -27.55 7.06
N LEU A 340 -13.43 -26.55 6.33
CA LEU A 340 -14.06 -25.35 6.89
C LEU A 340 -15.51 -25.59 7.35
N VAL A 341 -16.07 -26.78 7.12
CA VAL A 341 -17.41 -27.10 7.62
C VAL A 341 -17.38 -27.42 9.10
N THR A 342 -18.38 -26.91 9.79
CA THR A 342 -18.63 -27.27 11.18
C THR A 342 -19.22 -28.68 11.28
N LYS A 343 -19.23 -29.28 12.48
CA LYS A 343 -19.75 -30.65 12.69
C LYS A 343 -21.23 -30.75 12.34
N SER A 344 -21.93 -29.63 12.46
CA SER A 344 -23.33 -29.47 12.15
C SER A 344 -23.63 -29.29 10.64
N MET A 345 -22.64 -29.32 9.75
CA MET A 345 -22.86 -29.07 8.31
C MET A 345 -22.64 -30.32 7.43
N PRO A 346 -23.57 -30.64 6.50
CA PRO A 346 -24.93 -30.10 6.39
C PRO A 346 -25.87 -30.72 7.44
N GLY A 347 -26.93 -30.00 7.82
CA GLY A 347 -28.04 -30.55 8.62
C GLY A 347 -28.35 -29.82 9.93
N GLY A 348 -27.46 -28.95 10.40
CA GLY A 348 -27.62 -28.17 11.62
C GLY A 348 -28.30 -26.83 11.40
N THR A 349 -28.70 -26.22 12.51
CA THR A 349 -29.30 -24.89 12.60
C THR A 349 -28.23 -23.79 12.55
N PRO A 350 -28.56 -22.56 12.11
CA PRO A 350 -27.64 -21.43 12.18
C PRO A 350 -27.04 -21.21 13.56
N GLU A 351 -27.81 -21.39 14.64
CA GLU A 351 -27.35 -21.21 16.01
C GLU A 351 -26.32 -22.27 16.42
N GLN A 352 -26.48 -23.52 15.96
CA GLN A 352 -25.48 -24.56 16.17
C GLN A 352 -24.18 -24.23 15.43
N ILE A 353 -24.29 -23.81 14.17
CA ILE A 353 -23.13 -23.45 13.33
C ILE A 353 -22.40 -22.25 13.93
N GLN A 354 -23.12 -21.20 14.34
CA GLN A 354 -22.56 -20.05 15.03
C GLN A 354 -21.85 -20.42 16.32
N LYS A 355 -22.40 -21.37 17.09
CA LYS A 355 -21.75 -21.84 18.32
C LYS A 355 -20.49 -22.65 18.03
N GLU A 356 -20.46 -23.37 16.93
CA GLU A 356 -19.32 -24.19 16.52
C GLU A 356 -18.20 -23.34 15.90
N ASP A 357 -18.53 -22.25 15.21
CA ASP A 357 -17.57 -21.33 14.59
C ASP A 357 -18.00 -19.84 14.68
N PRO A 358 -17.93 -19.24 15.88
CA PRO A 358 -18.42 -17.87 16.09
C PRO A 358 -17.55 -16.81 15.41
N ASP A 359 -16.29 -17.12 15.09
CA ASP A 359 -15.34 -16.15 14.53
C ASP A 359 -15.50 -15.96 13.02
N HIS A 360 -16.14 -16.92 12.33
CA HIS A 360 -16.41 -16.86 10.89
C HIS A 360 -17.91 -16.77 10.58
N PHE A 361 -18.79 -16.97 11.55
CA PHE A 361 -20.23 -16.93 11.32
C PHE A 361 -20.78 -15.52 11.13
N ASN A 362 -21.34 -15.27 9.94
CA ASN A 362 -22.05 -14.04 9.62
C ASN A 362 -23.57 -14.31 9.58
N PRO A 363 -24.38 -13.69 10.46
CA PRO A 363 -25.84 -13.91 10.55
C PRO A 363 -26.64 -13.25 9.41
N HIS A 364 -26.04 -13.09 8.23
CA HIS A 364 -26.48 -12.24 7.14
C HIS A 364 -27.91 -12.52 6.65
N GLY A 365 -28.85 -11.63 6.99
CA GLY A 365 -30.26 -11.72 6.58
C GLY A 365 -30.90 -13.10 6.80
N THR A 366 -31.49 -13.67 5.75
CA THR A 366 -32.10 -15.01 5.76
C THR A 366 -31.15 -16.13 5.33
N LEU A 367 -29.92 -15.80 4.95
CA LEU A 367 -28.93 -16.73 4.43
C LEU A 367 -27.62 -16.55 5.21
N PRO A 368 -27.50 -17.14 6.40
CA PRO A 368 -26.26 -17.10 7.15
C PRO A 368 -25.12 -17.74 6.34
N GLU A 369 -23.90 -17.28 6.56
CA GLU A 369 -22.70 -17.75 5.86
C GLU A 369 -21.54 -17.91 6.85
N LEU A 370 -20.52 -18.69 6.45
CA LEU A 370 -19.21 -18.61 7.09
C LEU A 370 -18.26 -17.85 6.16
N VAL A 371 -17.59 -16.83 6.68
CA VAL A 371 -16.66 -15.98 5.94
C VAL A 371 -15.24 -16.18 6.46
N PHE A 372 -14.35 -16.65 5.59
CA PHE A 372 -12.95 -16.88 5.91
C PHE A 372 -12.04 -15.90 5.15
N PRO A 373 -10.81 -15.63 5.62
CA PRO A 373 -9.82 -14.92 4.82
C PRO A 373 -9.61 -15.60 3.46
N GLY A 374 -9.29 -14.82 2.43
CA GLY A 374 -9.07 -15.32 1.07
C GLY A 374 -8.02 -16.45 0.97
N THR A 375 -8.02 -17.22 -0.11
CA THR A 375 -7.05 -18.30 -0.33
C THR A 375 -5.76 -17.82 -0.99
N ASP A 376 -4.79 -18.72 -1.22
CA ASP A 376 -3.50 -18.46 -1.85
C ASP A 376 -3.58 -17.53 -3.08
N TRP A 377 -4.66 -17.60 -3.86
CA TRP A 377 -4.81 -16.94 -5.15
C TRP A 377 -5.98 -15.95 -5.23
N SER A 378 -6.57 -15.60 -4.10
CA SER A 378 -7.68 -14.64 -4.03
C SER A 378 -7.46 -13.63 -2.92
N ARG A 379 -7.43 -12.33 -3.29
CA ARG A 379 -7.49 -11.26 -2.28
C ARG A 379 -8.81 -11.25 -1.53
N HIS A 380 -9.89 -11.65 -2.19
CA HIS A 380 -11.24 -11.73 -1.63
C HIS A 380 -11.37 -12.91 -0.66
N GLU A 381 -12.18 -12.71 0.37
CA GLU A 381 -12.66 -13.71 1.32
C GLU A 381 -13.16 -15.00 0.63
N VAL A 382 -13.07 -16.11 1.37
CA VAL A 382 -13.69 -17.38 0.99
C VAL A 382 -15.06 -17.45 1.62
N GLU A 383 -16.07 -17.63 0.77
CA GLU A 383 -17.47 -17.70 1.15
C GLU A 383 -17.91 -19.15 1.28
N VAL A 384 -18.56 -19.47 2.40
CA VAL A 384 -19.31 -20.71 2.58
C VAL A 384 -20.78 -20.37 2.80
N ASP A 385 -21.56 -20.33 1.72
CA ASP A 385 -23.00 -20.03 1.81
C ASP A 385 -23.75 -21.22 2.37
N LEU A 386 -24.59 -20.98 3.38
CA LEU A 386 -25.44 -22.02 3.94
C LEU A 386 -26.73 -22.11 3.11
N ALA A 387 -26.92 -23.24 2.42
CA ALA A 387 -28.13 -23.46 1.66
C ALA A 387 -29.27 -23.84 2.63
N MET A 388 -30.24 -22.92 2.77
CA MET A 388 -31.47 -23.12 3.54
C MET A 388 -32.68 -23.02 2.60
N TRP A 389 -33.67 -23.91 2.77
CA TRP A 389 -34.97 -23.73 2.12
C TRP A 389 -35.79 -22.71 2.89
N ASP A 390 -36.59 -21.91 2.19
CA ASP A 390 -37.59 -21.06 2.81
C ASP A 390 -38.51 -21.93 3.68
N LYS A 391 -38.53 -21.68 5.00
CA LYS A 391 -39.17 -22.45 6.11
C LYS A 391 -38.36 -23.57 6.78
N ALA A 392 -37.19 -23.98 6.26
CA ALA A 392 -36.34 -24.96 6.95
C ALA A 392 -35.55 -24.29 8.09
N LYS A 393 -35.47 -24.93 9.26
CA LYS A 393 -34.62 -24.49 10.38
C LYS A 393 -33.18 -24.99 10.29
N THR A 394 -32.90 -25.89 9.35
CA THR A 394 -31.62 -26.59 9.21
C THR A 394 -31.07 -26.43 7.80
N THR A 395 -29.74 -26.42 7.67
CA THR A 395 -29.05 -26.43 6.38
C THR A 395 -29.30 -27.75 5.64
N HIS A 396 -29.57 -27.69 4.34
CA HIS A 396 -29.71 -28.89 3.49
C HIS A 396 -28.48 -29.14 2.61
N GLY A 397 -27.59 -28.17 2.57
CA GLY A 397 -26.34 -28.17 1.83
C GLY A 397 -25.58 -26.88 2.09
N TYR A 398 -24.45 -26.73 1.42
CA TYR A 398 -23.68 -25.49 1.43
C TYR A 398 -22.97 -25.32 0.08
N SER A 399 -22.63 -24.09 -0.27
CA SER A 399 -21.72 -23.78 -1.37
C SER A 399 -20.44 -23.17 -0.85
N VAL A 400 -19.32 -23.43 -1.54
CA VAL A 400 -18.05 -22.73 -1.32
C VAL A 400 -17.56 -22.16 -2.62
N VAL A 401 -17.10 -20.90 -2.55
CA VAL A 401 -16.54 -20.20 -3.70
C VAL A 401 -15.06 -19.95 -3.47
N PHE A 402 -14.23 -20.42 -4.41
CA PHE A 402 -12.82 -20.09 -4.47
C PHE A 402 -12.55 -19.23 -5.68
N HIS A 403 -12.14 -17.98 -5.46
CA HIS A 403 -11.67 -17.15 -6.56
C HIS A 403 -10.23 -17.49 -6.90
N HIS A 404 -9.90 -17.50 -8.18
CA HIS A 404 -8.55 -17.72 -8.71
C HIS A 404 -8.27 -16.78 -9.89
N THR A 405 -8.95 -15.62 -9.91
CA THR A 405 -9.01 -14.64 -11.00
C THR A 405 -7.69 -14.52 -11.76
N ASN A 406 -7.71 -14.83 -13.06
CA ASN A 406 -6.57 -14.77 -13.99
C ASN A 406 -5.38 -15.70 -13.66
N ASN A 407 -5.59 -16.73 -12.83
CA ASN A 407 -4.60 -17.77 -12.55
C ASN A 407 -5.18 -19.16 -12.87
N GLU A 408 -5.07 -19.59 -14.13
CA GLU A 408 -5.57 -20.90 -14.56
C GLU A 408 -4.86 -22.07 -13.86
N ALA A 409 -3.55 -21.92 -13.59
CA ALA A 409 -2.75 -22.94 -12.91
C ALA A 409 -3.25 -23.19 -11.47
N ALA A 410 -3.63 -22.12 -10.76
CA ALA A 410 -4.32 -22.24 -9.47
C ALA A 410 -5.64 -23.01 -9.61
N GLY A 411 -6.43 -22.68 -10.63
CA GLY A 411 -7.67 -23.42 -10.92
C GLY A 411 -7.42 -24.92 -11.13
N ASP A 412 -6.34 -25.30 -11.82
CA ASP A 412 -5.95 -26.70 -12.01
C ASP A 412 -5.47 -27.37 -10.71
N GLU A 413 -4.79 -26.63 -9.84
CA GLU A 413 -4.37 -27.11 -8.52
C GLU A 413 -5.58 -27.44 -7.64
N VAL A 414 -6.59 -26.55 -7.59
CA VAL A 414 -7.86 -26.81 -6.89
C VAL A 414 -8.49 -28.10 -7.40
N PHE A 415 -8.55 -28.26 -8.73
CA PHE A 415 -9.13 -29.46 -9.33
C PHE A 415 -8.40 -30.73 -8.93
N LYS A 416 -7.06 -30.73 -8.95
CA LYS A 416 -6.24 -31.87 -8.53
C LYS A 416 -6.47 -32.21 -7.06
N LEU A 417 -6.57 -31.22 -6.18
CA LEU A 417 -6.87 -31.42 -4.76
C LEU A 417 -8.26 -32.04 -4.59
N LEU A 418 -9.25 -31.59 -5.36
CA LEU A 418 -10.60 -32.16 -5.35
C LEU A 418 -10.62 -33.60 -5.85
N GLU A 419 -9.93 -33.92 -6.95
CA GLU A 419 -9.86 -35.31 -7.44
C GLU A 419 -9.13 -36.23 -6.46
N ALA A 420 -8.05 -35.74 -5.83
CA ALA A 420 -7.34 -36.50 -4.80
C ALA A 420 -8.23 -36.81 -3.60
N LYS A 421 -9.10 -35.88 -3.20
CA LYS A 421 -9.99 -36.03 -2.05
C LYS A 421 -11.26 -36.82 -2.35
N LEU A 422 -11.91 -36.53 -3.48
CA LEU A 422 -13.25 -37.01 -3.82
C LEU A 422 -13.25 -38.14 -4.87
N GLY A 423 -12.08 -38.46 -5.44
CA GLY A 423 -11.95 -39.40 -6.54
C GLY A 423 -12.13 -38.71 -7.91
N PRO A 424 -12.03 -39.49 -9.00
CA PRO A 424 -12.06 -38.93 -10.35
C PRO A 424 -13.36 -38.20 -10.65
N ALA A 425 -13.24 -37.02 -11.23
CA ALA A 425 -14.38 -36.18 -11.56
C ALA A 425 -15.15 -36.73 -12.77
N LYS A 426 -16.48 -36.63 -12.78
CA LYS A 426 -17.28 -36.86 -14.00
C LYS A 426 -17.70 -35.52 -14.58
N LYS A 427 -17.14 -35.17 -15.74
CA LYS A 427 -17.55 -33.99 -16.50
C LYS A 427 -18.99 -34.14 -16.96
N ASP A 428 -19.84 -33.17 -16.67
CA ASP A 428 -21.22 -33.16 -17.16
C ASP A 428 -21.24 -32.79 -18.65
N SER A 429 -21.80 -33.67 -19.48
CA SER A 429 -21.86 -33.49 -20.94
C SER A 429 -22.92 -32.48 -21.39
N LYS A 430 -23.80 -32.02 -20.50
CA LYS A 430 -24.91 -31.11 -20.83
C LYS A 430 -24.53 -29.62 -20.84
N TRP A 431 -23.34 -29.27 -20.38
CA TRP A 431 -22.92 -27.88 -20.22
C TRP A 431 -21.81 -27.49 -21.20
N THR A 432 -21.99 -26.37 -21.90
CA THR A 432 -21.12 -25.90 -23.00
C THR A 432 -19.87 -25.17 -22.49
N GLU A 433 -18.86 -25.07 -23.37
CA GLU A 433 -17.42 -24.89 -23.15
C GLU A 433 -16.92 -23.75 -22.22
N LYS A 434 -17.75 -22.80 -21.80
CA LYS A 434 -17.28 -21.67 -20.97
C LYS A 434 -17.18 -21.99 -19.48
N ASP A 435 -18.05 -22.87 -18.98
CA ASP A 435 -18.01 -23.33 -17.59
C ASP A 435 -17.88 -24.85 -17.57
N GLN A 436 -16.97 -25.38 -16.75
CA GLN A 436 -16.76 -26.81 -16.61
C GLN A 436 -17.48 -27.31 -15.36
N TYR A 437 -18.48 -28.17 -15.54
CA TYR A 437 -19.21 -28.79 -14.44
C TYR A 437 -18.70 -30.20 -14.20
N TYR A 438 -18.43 -30.52 -12.93
CA TYR A 438 -18.00 -31.83 -12.51
C TYR A 438 -18.81 -32.33 -11.32
N ASN A 439 -19.19 -33.59 -11.40
CA ASN A 439 -19.89 -34.27 -10.32
C ASN A 439 -18.95 -35.27 -9.65
N PHE A 440 -18.89 -35.19 -8.32
CA PHE A 440 -18.25 -36.18 -7.47
C PHE A 440 -19.28 -36.84 -6.56
N LYS A 441 -18.97 -38.05 -6.10
CA LYS A 441 -19.74 -38.73 -5.05
C LYS A 441 -18.82 -38.99 -3.87
N THR A 442 -19.17 -38.46 -2.71
CA THR A 442 -18.42 -38.78 -1.49
C THR A 442 -18.60 -40.25 -1.11
N LYS A 443 -17.68 -40.79 -0.30
CA LYS A 443 -17.82 -42.13 0.30
C LYS A 443 -19.09 -42.26 1.16
N GLN A 444 -19.64 -41.14 1.65
CA GLN A 444 -20.83 -41.07 2.49
C GLN A 444 -22.13 -40.90 1.68
N GLY A 445 -22.05 -40.85 0.35
CA GLY A 445 -23.23 -40.77 -0.52
C GLY A 445 -23.70 -39.34 -0.84
N HIS A 446 -23.11 -38.31 -0.24
CA HIS A 446 -23.41 -36.91 -0.58
C HIS A 446 -23.00 -36.58 -2.01
N GLY A 447 -23.86 -35.84 -2.71
CA GLY A 447 -23.57 -35.28 -4.01
C GLY A 447 -22.68 -34.04 -3.87
N VAL A 448 -21.60 -33.99 -4.65
CA VAL A 448 -20.75 -32.80 -4.75
C VAL A 448 -20.76 -32.34 -6.19
N GLU A 449 -21.37 -31.19 -6.43
CA GLU A 449 -21.34 -30.51 -7.71
C GLU A 449 -20.23 -29.47 -7.66
N THR A 450 -19.38 -29.42 -8.67
CA THR A 450 -18.39 -28.38 -8.80
C THR A 450 -18.53 -27.70 -10.15
N ARG A 451 -18.32 -26.39 -10.18
CA ARG A 451 -18.32 -25.58 -11.39
C ARG A 451 -17.05 -24.76 -11.41
N ARG A 452 -16.27 -24.89 -12.47
CA ARG A 452 -15.16 -24.00 -12.79
C ARG A 452 -15.60 -22.99 -13.84
N SER A 453 -15.33 -21.73 -13.58
CA SER A 453 -15.36 -20.65 -14.56
C SER A 453 -13.93 -20.13 -14.79
N SER A 454 -13.77 -19.10 -15.62
CA SER A 454 -12.45 -18.46 -15.83
C SER A 454 -11.90 -17.74 -14.58
N GLN A 455 -12.73 -17.47 -13.57
CA GLN A 455 -12.34 -16.65 -12.41
C GLN A 455 -12.51 -17.34 -11.06
N GLN A 456 -13.29 -18.42 -11.01
CA GLN A 456 -13.71 -19.02 -9.75
C GLN A 456 -14.13 -20.47 -9.88
N TRP A 457 -13.96 -21.20 -8.79
CA TRP A 457 -14.56 -22.50 -8.49
C TRP A 457 -15.75 -22.33 -7.57
N TRP A 458 -16.83 -23.01 -7.89
CA TRP A 458 -17.98 -23.20 -7.01
C TRP A 458 -18.02 -24.68 -6.63
N ILE A 459 -18.20 -24.97 -5.35
CA ILE A 459 -18.39 -26.32 -4.84
C ILE A 459 -19.70 -26.33 -4.08
N ARG A 460 -20.68 -27.10 -4.54
CA ARG A 460 -21.95 -27.29 -3.84
C ARG A 460 -22.02 -28.70 -3.29
N VAL A 461 -22.33 -28.81 -2.01
CA VAL A 461 -22.51 -30.07 -1.31
C VAL A 461 -23.94 -30.17 -0.84
N THR A 462 -24.63 -31.24 -1.22
CA THR A 462 -26.01 -31.50 -0.83
C THR A 462 -26.12 -32.83 -0.09
N LYS A 463 -27.04 -32.88 0.88
CA LYS A 463 -27.26 -34.06 1.70
C LYS A 463 -27.73 -35.27 0.88
#